data_AF-A0A9E2K1V8-F1
#
_entry.id   AF-A0A9E2K1V8-F1
#
_cell.length_a   1.000
_cell.length_b   1.000
_cell.length_c   1.000
_cell.angle_alpha   90.00
_cell.angle_beta   90.00
_cell.angle_gamma   90.00
#
_symmetry.space_group_name_H-M   'P 1'
#
loop_
_entity.id
_entity.type
_entity.pdbx_description
1 polymer ?
#
loop_
_entity_poly.entity_id
_entity_poly.type
_entity_poly.pdbx_seq_one_letter_code
_entity_poly.pdbx_strand_id
1 'polypeptide(L)'
;MYRYTEFDRHFVRQRAAQFRDQLERHLRGDLGADEFRPLRLQNGWYVQRYAPMLRVAVPYGEISSPQLRVLARVAREYDQPDAQLLAYAQQTQDRIGSAPGPRLVTGVGHFTTRQNVQFNWIPLDKSADVMDLLASVNLHGIQTSGNCIRNITSDELAGIAVDEAVDPRPYAEIMRQWSTLHPEFAFLPRKFKIAITGAAED
;
A
#
# COMPACT_ATOMS: atom_id res chain seq x y z
N MET A 1 14.23 6.04 -12.35
CA MET A 1 12.83 5.59 -12.45
C MET A 1 12.61 4.54 -13.51
N TYR A 2 12.08 3.40 -13.09
CA TYR A 2 11.60 2.35 -13.99
C TYR A 2 10.56 2.88 -14.97
N ARG A 3 10.68 2.45 -16.23
CA ARG A 3 9.74 2.82 -17.30
C ARG A 3 8.68 1.73 -17.42
N TYR A 4 7.50 2.03 -16.88
CA TYR A 4 6.34 1.15 -16.99
C TYR A 4 5.94 0.91 -18.44
N THR A 5 5.97 -0.36 -18.83
CA THR A 5 5.54 -0.87 -20.13
C THR A 5 4.03 -0.83 -20.27
N GLU A 6 3.51 -1.09 -21.47
CA GLU A 6 2.07 -1.24 -21.68
C GLU A 6 1.50 -2.42 -20.88
N PHE A 7 2.26 -3.52 -20.81
CA PHE A 7 1.92 -4.68 -20.00
C PHE A 7 1.75 -4.29 -18.52
N ASP A 8 2.71 -3.57 -17.94
CA ASP A 8 2.63 -3.16 -16.53
C ASP A 8 1.40 -2.29 -16.24
N ARG A 9 1.11 -1.35 -17.15
CA ARG A 9 -0.05 -0.45 -17.04
C ARG A 9 -1.35 -1.23 -17.14
N HIS A 10 -1.43 -2.14 -18.09
CA HIS A 10 -2.60 -2.98 -18.29
C HIS A 10 -2.84 -3.88 -17.08
N PHE A 11 -1.78 -4.51 -16.59
CA PHE A 11 -1.81 -5.37 -15.41
C PHE A 11 -2.36 -4.63 -14.18
N VAL A 12 -1.82 -3.46 -13.83
CA VAL A 12 -2.30 -2.69 -12.66
C VAL A 12 -3.78 -2.28 -12.82
N ARG A 13 -4.20 -1.88 -14.02
CA ARG A 13 -5.61 -1.54 -14.31
C ARG A 13 -6.54 -2.74 -14.20
N GLN A 14 -6.14 -3.88 -14.76
CA GLN A 14 -6.90 -5.13 -14.63
C GLN A 14 -7.04 -5.55 -13.17
N ARG A 15 -5.99 -5.39 -12.35
CA ARG A 15 -6.04 -5.67 -10.92
C ARG A 15 -7.00 -4.74 -10.17
N ALA A 16 -7.02 -3.45 -10.51
CA ALA A 16 -7.98 -2.51 -9.94
C ALA A 16 -9.43 -2.86 -10.33
N ALA A 17 -9.68 -3.16 -11.61
CA ALA A 17 -10.99 -3.60 -12.11
C ALA A 17 -11.46 -4.92 -11.47
N GLN A 18 -10.55 -5.89 -11.31
CA GLN A 18 -10.85 -7.14 -10.61
C GLN A 18 -11.25 -6.88 -9.14
N PHE A 19 -10.51 -6.00 -8.45
CA PHE A 19 -10.84 -5.67 -7.07
C PHE A 19 -12.18 -4.94 -6.94
N ARG A 20 -12.53 -4.08 -7.92
CA ARG A 20 -13.85 -3.44 -8.00
C ARG A 20 -14.99 -4.46 -8.06
N ASP A 21 -14.91 -5.44 -8.98
CA ASP A 21 -15.90 -6.53 -9.06
C ASP A 21 -16.02 -7.29 -7.71
N GLN A 22 -14.89 -7.62 -7.10
CA GLN A 22 -14.86 -8.32 -5.81
C GLN A 22 -15.53 -7.50 -4.69
N LEU A 23 -15.27 -6.19 -4.64
CA LEU A 23 -15.90 -5.29 -3.69
C LEU A 23 -17.40 -5.17 -3.93
N GLU A 24 -17.83 -5.00 -5.18
CA GLU A 24 -19.25 -4.88 -5.53
C GLU A 24 -20.03 -6.13 -5.15
N ARG A 25 -19.49 -7.32 -5.44
CA ARG A 25 -20.06 -8.60 -5.00
C ARG A 25 -20.14 -8.70 -3.48
N HIS A 26 -19.11 -8.24 -2.77
CA HIS A 26 -19.13 -8.21 -1.31
C HIS A 26 -20.21 -7.26 -0.77
N LEU A 27 -20.33 -6.06 -1.33
CA LEU A 27 -21.33 -5.07 -0.93
C LEU A 27 -22.77 -5.53 -1.22
N ARG A 28 -22.99 -6.35 -2.24
CA ARG A 28 -24.29 -6.98 -2.52
C ARG A 28 -24.57 -8.24 -1.71
N GLY A 29 -23.57 -8.78 -1.00
CA GLY A 29 -23.69 -10.02 -0.22
C GLY A 29 -23.40 -11.31 -1.02
N ASP A 30 -23.03 -11.21 -2.29
CA ASP A 30 -22.67 -12.34 -3.17
C ASP A 30 -21.30 -12.94 -2.82
N LEU A 31 -20.50 -12.23 -2.00
CA LEU A 31 -19.17 -12.65 -1.54
C LEU A 31 -19.08 -12.42 -0.03
N GLY A 32 -18.92 -13.50 0.73
CA GLY A 32 -18.88 -13.45 2.19
C GLY A 32 -17.67 -12.66 2.71
N ALA A 33 -17.75 -12.18 3.96
CA ALA A 33 -16.66 -11.42 4.58
C ALA A 33 -15.35 -12.22 4.68
N ASP A 34 -15.45 -13.52 4.98
CA ASP A 34 -14.28 -14.42 5.08
C ASP A 34 -13.63 -14.69 3.72
N GLU A 35 -14.43 -14.76 2.65
CA GLU A 35 -13.94 -14.92 1.28
C GLU A 35 -13.35 -13.62 0.72
N PHE A 36 -13.94 -12.47 1.07
CA PHE A 36 -13.44 -11.17 0.67
C PHE A 36 -12.16 -10.77 1.40
N ARG A 37 -11.99 -11.22 2.65
CA ARG A 37 -10.84 -10.92 3.49
C ARG A 37 -9.48 -11.18 2.80
N PRO A 38 -9.17 -12.37 2.27
CA PRO A 38 -7.90 -12.60 1.57
C PRO A 38 -7.73 -11.70 0.33
N LEU A 39 -8.82 -11.40 -0.39
CA LEU A 39 -8.77 -10.59 -1.62
C LEU A 39 -8.41 -9.13 -1.33
N ARG A 40 -9.05 -8.51 -0.34
CA ARG A 40 -8.69 -7.15 0.10
C ARG A 40 -7.29 -7.11 0.73
N LEU A 41 -6.93 -8.15 1.49
CA LEU A 41 -5.61 -8.27 2.08
C LEU A 41 -4.51 -8.52 1.05
N GLN A 42 -4.78 -8.99 -0.16
CA GLN A 42 -3.77 -9.05 -1.22
C GLN A 42 -3.57 -7.69 -1.90
N ASN A 43 -4.56 -6.80 -1.83
CA ASN A 43 -4.56 -5.48 -2.44
C ASN A 43 -4.23 -4.35 -1.43
N GLY A 44 -3.65 -4.68 -0.28
CA GLY A 44 -3.18 -3.69 0.69
C GLY A 44 -4.24 -3.13 1.64
N TRP A 45 -5.47 -3.68 1.61
CA TRP A 45 -6.59 -3.22 2.43
C TRP A 45 -6.74 -4.06 3.70
N TYR A 46 -6.19 -3.53 4.79
CA TYR A 46 -6.42 -4.05 6.14
C TYR A 46 -7.63 -3.39 6.77
N VAL A 47 -8.37 -4.11 7.60
CA VAL A 47 -9.34 -3.47 8.50
C VAL A 47 -8.65 -3.50 9.86
N GLN A 48 -8.24 -2.32 10.32
CA GLN A 48 -7.73 -2.15 11.67
C GLN A 48 -8.90 -2.13 12.65
N ARG A 49 -8.60 -1.95 13.94
CA ARG A 49 -9.60 -2.01 15.03
C ARG A 49 -10.86 -1.16 14.78
N TYR A 50 -10.73 -0.02 14.11
CA TYR A 50 -11.84 0.92 13.87
C TYR A 50 -12.13 1.18 12.39
N ALA A 51 -11.11 1.28 11.55
CA ALA A 51 -11.26 1.68 10.16
C ALA A 51 -10.33 0.90 9.22
N PRO A 52 -10.62 0.87 7.91
CA PRO A 52 -9.72 0.30 6.93
C PRO A 52 -8.45 1.14 6.74
N MET A 53 -7.30 0.46 6.73
CA MET A 53 -6.00 1.00 6.35
C MET A 53 -5.62 0.48 4.97
N LEU A 54 -5.23 1.40 4.10
CA LEU A 54 -4.61 1.12 2.80
C LEU A 54 -3.09 1.26 2.93
N ARG A 55 -2.37 0.26 2.43
CA ARG A 55 -0.93 0.36 2.15
C ARG A 55 -0.67 0.36 0.65
N VAL A 56 -0.06 1.43 0.17
CA VAL A 56 0.37 1.59 -1.23
C VAL A 56 1.82 1.12 -1.36
N ALA A 57 2.09 0.29 -2.37
CA ALA A 57 3.42 -0.14 -2.72
C ALA A 57 4.18 1.02 -3.39
N VAL A 58 5.39 1.29 -2.91
CA VAL A 58 6.33 2.23 -3.52
C VAL A 58 7.62 1.45 -3.81
N PRO A 59 7.77 0.91 -5.02
CA PRO A 59 8.95 0.14 -5.40
C PRO A 59 10.24 0.90 -5.05
N TYR A 60 11.12 0.28 -4.26
CA TYR A 60 12.45 0.80 -3.86
C TYR A 60 12.47 2.28 -3.45
N GLY A 61 11.36 2.78 -2.89
CA GLY A 61 11.24 4.15 -2.40
C GLY A 61 11.17 5.24 -3.46
N GLU A 62 11.07 4.91 -4.75
CA GLU A 62 11.05 5.92 -5.81
C GLU A 62 9.62 6.39 -6.13
N ILE A 63 9.39 7.70 -6.04
CA ILE A 63 8.09 8.33 -6.31
C ILE A 63 8.26 9.49 -7.30
N SER A 64 7.46 9.49 -8.36
CA SER A 64 7.36 10.63 -9.29
C SER A 64 6.41 11.72 -8.80
N SER A 65 6.57 12.94 -9.32
CA SER A 65 5.68 14.05 -8.96
C SER A 65 4.20 13.80 -9.29
N PRO A 66 3.80 13.13 -10.40
CA PRO A 66 2.39 12.77 -10.62
C PRO A 66 1.87 11.76 -9.58
N GLN A 67 2.69 10.77 -9.20
CA GLN A 67 2.35 9.79 -8.16
C GLN A 67 2.15 10.46 -6.81
N LEU A 68 3.03 11.39 -6.43
CA LEU A 68 2.90 12.14 -5.18
C LEU A 68 1.64 13.00 -5.16
N ARG A 69 1.26 13.63 -6.28
CA ARG A 69 -0.01 14.39 -6.40
C ARG A 69 -1.23 13.50 -6.20
N VAL A 70 -1.21 12.29 -6.76
CA VAL A 70 -2.28 11.29 -6.56
C VAL A 70 -2.34 10.84 -5.10
N LEU A 71 -1.21 10.52 -4.46
CA LEU A 71 -1.17 10.16 -3.04
C LEU A 71 -1.72 11.30 -2.15
N ALA A 72 -1.36 12.55 -2.46
CA ALA A 72 -1.90 13.71 -1.76
C ALA A 72 -3.41 13.88 -1.99
N ARG A 73 -3.91 13.52 -3.18
CA ARG A 73 -5.34 13.47 -3.49
C ARG A 73 -6.06 12.41 -2.67
N VAL A 74 -5.49 11.20 -2.55
CA VAL A 74 -6.01 10.12 -1.70
C VAL A 74 -6.14 10.60 -0.25
N ALA A 75 -5.11 11.24 0.30
CA ALA A 75 -5.18 11.82 1.64
C ALA A 75 -6.35 12.81 1.77
N ARG A 76 -6.42 13.83 0.91
CA ARG A 76 -7.44 14.89 1.03
C ARG A 76 -8.87 14.39 0.86
N GLU A 77 -9.11 13.54 -0.15
CA GLU A 77 -10.46 13.18 -0.59
C GLU A 77 -10.98 11.88 0.03
N TYR A 78 -10.10 10.94 0.40
CA TYR A 78 -10.50 9.59 0.79
C TYR A 78 -10.12 9.19 2.22
N ASP A 79 -9.04 9.72 2.80
CA ASP A 79 -8.66 9.46 4.20
C ASP A 79 -9.52 10.31 5.17
N GLN A 80 -10.84 10.19 5.01
CA GLN A 80 -11.88 10.97 5.71
C GLN A 80 -12.91 9.98 6.27
N PRO A 81 -12.77 9.56 7.54
CA PRO A 81 -13.72 8.65 8.17
C PRO A 81 -14.99 9.39 8.56
N ASP A 82 -16.05 8.64 8.87
CA ASP A 82 -17.23 9.20 9.52
C ASP A 82 -16.85 9.85 10.87
N ALA A 83 -17.48 10.99 11.18
CA ALA A 83 -17.17 11.78 12.37
C ALA A 83 -17.48 11.02 13.68
N GLN A 84 -18.53 10.20 13.70
CA GLN A 84 -18.89 9.38 14.86
C GLN A 84 -17.87 8.26 15.04
N LEU A 85 -17.44 7.63 13.95
CA LEU A 85 -16.39 6.61 13.98
C LEU A 85 -15.07 7.17 14.53
N LEU A 86 -14.65 8.36 14.09
CA LEU A 86 -13.44 9.00 14.56
C LEU A 86 -13.53 9.36 16.06
N ALA A 87 -14.67 9.91 16.49
CA ALA A 87 -14.90 10.23 17.89
C ALA A 87 -14.87 8.96 18.77
N TYR A 88 -15.50 7.88 18.32
CA TYR A 88 -15.46 6.59 18.99
C TYR A 88 -14.04 6.01 19.08
N ALA A 89 -13.27 6.10 18.00
CA ALA A 89 -11.87 5.65 17.97
C ALA A 89 -11.02 6.45 18.96
N GLN A 90 -11.17 7.78 19.02
CA GLN A 90 -10.47 8.65 19.96
C GLN A 90 -10.82 8.31 21.41
N GLN A 91 -12.12 8.23 21.74
CA GLN A 91 -12.59 7.86 23.08
C GLN A 91 -12.09 6.48 23.51
N THR A 92 -11.93 5.55 22.57
CA THR A 92 -11.38 4.23 22.88
C THR A 92 -9.89 4.29 23.10
N GLN A 93 -9.16 5.11 22.35
CA GLN A 93 -7.73 5.32 22.57
C GLN A 93 -7.43 6.00 23.91
N ASP A 94 -8.22 7.00 24.30
CA ASP A 94 -8.05 7.75 25.55
C ASP A 94 -8.23 6.85 26.79
N ARG A 95 -8.85 5.67 26.63
CA ARG A 95 -9.02 4.66 27.68
C ARG A 95 -7.85 3.68 27.81
N ILE A 96 -6.89 3.68 26.88
CA ILE A 96 -5.76 2.71 26.86
C ILE A 96 -4.66 3.08 27.87
N GLY A 97 -4.67 4.30 28.41
CA GLY A 97 -3.70 4.77 29.40
C GLY A 97 -4.32 5.57 30.54
N SER A 98 -3.46 6.08 31.43
CA SER A 98 -3.85 6.97 32.53
C SER A 98 -3.99 8.44 32.09
N ALA A 99 -3.68 8.75 30.83
CA ALA A 99 -3.78 10.07 30.23
C ALA A 99 -4.39 9.97 28.82
N PRO A 100 -5.02 11.06 28.32
CA PRO A 100 -5.55 11.09 26.95
C PRO A 100 -4.47 10.72 25.92
N GLY A 101 -4.87 9.92 24.93
CA GLY A 101 -3.97 9.54 23.85
C GLY A 101 -3.71 10.70 22.89
N PRO A 102 -2.72 10.57 21.99
CA PRO A 102 -2.49 11.57 20.95
C PRO A 102 -3.74 11.74 20.07
N ARG A 103 -4.02 12.96 19.62
CA ARG A 103 -5.17 13.20 18.75
C ARG A 103 -5.03 12.41 17.45
N LEU A 104 -6.08 11.66 17.08
CA LEU A 104 -6.15 10.97 15.80
C LEU A 104 -6.25 12.00 14.66
N VAL A 105 -5.39 11.83 13.66
CA VAL A 105 -5.31 12.70 12.48
C VAL A 105 -5.88 11.99 11.26
N THR A 106 -6.57 12.76 10.41
CA THR A 106 -7.14 12.31 9.13
C THR A 106 -6.57 13.19 8.02
N GLY A 107 -6.72 12.75 6.77
CA GLY A 107 -6.19 13.48 5.62
C GLY A 107 -4.67 13.37 5.47
N VAL A 108 -4.04 12.34 6.05
CA VAL A 108 -2.57 12.23 6.13
C VAL A 108 -2.09 10.89 5.59
N GLY A 109 -1.14 10.94 4.65
CA GLY A 109 -0.36 9.79 4.21
C GLY A 109 0.89 9.61 5.06
N HIS A 110 1.15 8.38 5.50
CA HIS A 110 2.31 8.05 6.35
C HIS A 110 3.33 7.27 5.55
N PHE A 111 4.54 7.82 5.39
CA PHE A 111 5.66 7.04 4.90
C PHE A 111 6.10 6.03 5.96
N THR A 112 6.34 4.81 5.50
CA THR A 112 6.65 3.68 6.38
C THR A 112 8.15 3.42 6.41
N THR A 113 8.62 2.70 7.42
CA THR A 113 10.00 2.17 7.50
C THR A 113 10.35 1.15 6.41
N ARG A 114 9.45 0.89 5.46
CA ARG A 114 9.71 0.13 4.23
C ARG A 114 9.34 0.90 2.98
N GLN A 115 9.45 2.23 3.05
CA GLN A 115 9.31 3.16 1.92
C GLN A 115 7.93 3.20 1.25
N ASN A 116 6.96 2.38 1.70
CA ASN A 116 5.56 2.46 1.31
C ASN A 116 4.85 3.68 1.91
N VAL A 117 3.62 3.94 1.44
CA VAL A 117 2.68 4.92 2.01
C VAL A 117 1.48 4.22 2.64
N GLN A 118 1.00 4.72 3.78
CA GLN A 118 -0.20 4.25 4.46
C GLN A 118 -1.23 5.35 4.72
N PHE A 119 -2.51 5.00 4.56
CA PHE A 119 -3.69 5.79 4.94
C PHE A 119 -4.56 4.96 5.87
N ASN A 120 -5.16 5.54 6.92
CA ASN A 120 -5.75 4.77 8.02
C ASN A 120 -7.28 4.87 8.11
N TRP A 121 -7.89 5.78 7.36
CA TRP A 121 -9.28 6.17 7.55
C TRP A 121 -10.12 6.09 6.29
N ILE A 122 -9.67 5.35 5.28
CA ILE A 122 -10.40 5.24 4.02
C ILE A 122 -11.57 4.27 4.18
N PRO A 123 -12.83 4.71 3.96
CA PRO A 123 -13.98 3.82 3.99
C PRO A 123 -13.86 2.67 2.99
N LEU A 124 -14.28 1.46 3.38
CA LEU A 124 -14.06 0.25 2.58
C LEU A 124 -14.83 0.28 1.25
N ASP A 125 -16.01 0.89 1.22
CA ASP A 125 -16.82 1.11 0.03
C ASP A 125 -16.15 2.05 -0.99
N LYS A 126 -15.20 2.88 -0.56
CA LYS A 126 -14.38 3.73 -1.44
C LYS A 126 -13.10 3.06 -1.94
N SER A 127 -12.81 1.85 -1.49
CA SER A 127 -11.53 1.20 -1.76
C SER A 127 -11.27 0.95 -3.26
N ALA A 128 -12.31 0.61 -4.04
CA ALA A 128 -12.19 0.42 -5.48
C ALA A 128 -11.86 1.73 -6.22
N ASP A 129 -12.48 2.84 -5.83
CA ASP A 129 -12.21 4.16 -6.44
C ASP A 129 -10.77 4.62 -6.18
N VAL A 130 -10.27 4.36 -4.97
CA VAL A 130 -8.86 4.63 -4.64
C VAL A 130 -7.92 3.76 -5.45
N MET A 131 -8.24 2.48 -5.66
CA MET A 131 -7.44 1.58 -6.49
C MET A 131 -7.35 2.06 -7.95
N ASP A 132 -8.46 2.53 -8.53
CA ASP A 132 -8.48 3.10 -9.88
C ASP A 132 -7.66 4.40 -9.97
N LEU A 133 -7.76 5.26 -8.95
CA LEU A 133 -6.98 6.49 -8.87
C LEU A 133 -5.47 6.18 -8.79
N LEU A 134 -5.04 5.20 -7.99
CA LEU A 134 -3.64 4.75 -7.93
C LEU A 134 -3.19 4.18 -9.27
N ALA A 135 -4.03 3.36 -9.91
CA ALA A 135 -3.74 2.75 -11.21
C ALA A 135 -3.53 3.79 -12.32
N SER A 136 -4.13 4.97 -12.21
CA SER A 136 -3.92 6.09 -13.16
C SER A 136 -2.46 6.55 -13.25
N VAL A 137 -1.66 6.30 -12.20
CA VAL A 137 -0.24 6.65 -12.08
C VAL A 137 0.64 5.42 -11.79
N ASN A 138 0.16 4.23 -12.15
CA ASN A 138 0.84 2.94 -12.01
C ASN A 138 1.19 2.55 -10.56
N LEU A 139 0.47 3.10 -9.56
CA LEU A 139 0.58 2.67 -8.17
C LEU A 139 -0.44 1.57 -7.86
N HIS A 140 -0.15 0.76 -6.85
CA HIS A 140 -1.03 -0.33 -6.42
C HIS A 140 -0.79 -0.73 -4.96
N GLY A 141 -1.72 -1.48 -4.36
CA GLY A 141 -1.56 -2.08 -3.02
C GLY A 141 -1.15 -3.56 -3.03
N ILE A 142 -0.87 -4.15 -4.21
CA ILE A 142 -0.56 -5.58 -4.39
C ILE A 142 0.59 -6.04 -3.47
N GLN A 143 0.38 -7.15 -2.75
CA GLN A 143 1.36 -7.82 -1.88
C GLN A 143 2.02 -6.91 -0.82
N THR A 144 1.36 -5.82 -0.42
CA THR A 144 1.83 -4.96 0.67
C THR A 144 1.50 -5.54 2.07
N SER A 145 0.90 -6.73 2.08
CA SER A 145 0.10 -7.30 3.15
C SER A 145 0.00 -8.83 2.99
N GLY A 146 -0.46 -9.53 4.03
CA GLY A 146 -0.48 -10.99 4.04
C GLY A 146 0.88 -11.64 4.32
N ASN A 147 0.95 -12.94 4.04
CA ASN A 147 2.16 -13.76 4.12
C ASN A 147 2.78 -13.94 2.73
N CYS A 148 3.40 -12.87 2.24
CA CYS A 148 4.11 -12.85 0.96
C CYS A 148 5.37 -12.00 1.11
N ILE A 149 6.10 -11.85 0.00
CA ILE A 149 7.18 -10.87 -0.13
C ILE A 149 6.60 -9.47 0.05
N ARG A 150 7.26 -8.66 0.89
CA ARG A 150 6.92 -7.25 1.14
C ARG A 150 7.69 -6.34 0.19
N ASN A 151 7.40 -5.04 0.28
CA ASN A 151 8.11 -4.03 -0.51
C ASN A 151 9.63 -4.24 -0.44
N ILE A 152 10.21 -4.31 -1.64
CA ILE A 152 11.66 -4.41 -1.86
C ILE A 152 12.18 -3.00 -1.78
N THR A 153 13.07 -2.77 -0.81
CA THR A 153 13.61 -1.44 -0.50
C THR A 153 15.03 -1.29 -1.04
N SER A 154 15.42 -0.06 -1.26
CA SER A 154 16.73 0.35 -1.74
C SER A 154 17.23 1.58 -1.00
N ASP A 155 18.53 1.88 -1.06
CA ASP A 155 19.11 3.10 -0.47
C ASP A 155 18.41 4.36 -1.00
N GLU A 156 18.19 5.37 -0.15
CA GLU A 156 17.49 6.60 -0.54
C GLU A 156 18.28 7.47 -1.52
N LEU A 157 19.61 7.31 -1.54
CA LEU A 157 20.53 7.99 -2.46
C LEU A 157 20.92 7.13 -3.67
N ALA A 158 20.23 6.01 -3.92
CA ALA A 158 20.53 5.12 -5.04
C ALA A 158 20.61 5.86 -6.40
N GLY A 159 21.74 5.68 -7.10
CA GLY A 159 22.11 6.32 -8.35
C GLY A 159 22.85 7.64 -8.23
N ILE A 160 22.99 8.19 -7.01
CA ILE A 160 23.69 9.46 -6.75
C ILE A 160 24.59 9.43 -5.50
N ALA A 161 24.58 8.34 -4.73
CA ALA A 161 25.46 8.17 -3.57
C ALA A 161 26.94 8.17 -4.00
N VAL A 162 27.78 8.85 -3.23
CA VAL A 162 29.21 9.03 -3.55
C VAL A 162 29.99 7.74 -3.39
N ASP A 163 29.56 6.91 -2.45
CA ASP A 163 30.12 5.60 -2.10
C ASP A 163 29.39 4.43 -2.78
N GLU A 164 28.47 4.72 -3.72
CA GLU A 164 27.71 3.69 -4.44
C GLU A 164 28.65 2.84 -5.30
N ALA A 165 28.74 1.55 -4.97
CA ALA A 165 29.47 0.57 -5.78
C ALA A 165 28.68 0.21 -7.05
N VAL A 166 27.35 0.13 -6.94
CA VAL A 166 26.45 -0.16 -8.06
C VAL A 166 25.05 0.34 -7.75
N ASP A 167 24.36 0.92 -8.73
CA ASP A 167 22.95 1.30 -8.60
C ASP A 167 22.09 0.06 -8.25
N PRO A 168 21.47 0.00 -7.05
CA PRO A 168 20.67 -1.15 -6.62
C PRO A 168 19.29 -1.25 -7.29
N ARG A 169 18.79 -0.16 -7.91
CA ARG A 169 17.40 -0.08 -8.41
C ARG A 169 17.08 -1.11 -9.50
N PRO A 170 17.95 -1.39 -10.49
CA PRO A 170 17.68 -2.44 -11.48
C PRO A 170 17.50 -3.83 -10.86
N TYR A 171 18.28 -4.15 -9.83
CA TYR A 171 18.19 -5.44 -9.12
C TYR A 171 16.90 -5.52 -8.31
N ALA A 172 16.53 -4.43 -7.63
CA ALA A 172 15.27 -4.34 -6.88
C ALA A 172 14.05 -4.48 -7.81
N GLU A 173 14.09 -3.85 -8.99
CA GLU A 173 13.03 -3.94 -9.99
C GLU A 173 12.90 -5.35 -10.59
N ILE A 174 14.01 -5.99 -10.97
CA ILE A 174 13.98 -7.38 -11.47
C ILE A 174 13.41 -8.32 -10.41
N MET A 175 13.88 -8.20 -9.16
CA MET A 175 13.36 -9.00 -8.05
C MET A 175 11.87 -8.74 -7.82
N ARG A 176 11.42 -7.49 -7.94
CA ARG A 176 10.00 -7.12 -7.81
C ARG A 176 9.16 -7.77 -8.90
N GLN A 177 9.59 -7.69 -10.17
CA GLN A 177 8.88 -8.27 -11.29
C GLN A 177 8.78 -9.80 -11.17
N TRP A 178 9.88 -10.45 -10.81
CA TRP A 178 9.91 -11.90 -10.60
C TRP A 178 9.03 -12.36 -9.44
N SER A 179 9.00 -11.61 -8.33
CA SER A 179 8.26 -12.02 -7.13
C SER A 179 6.78 -11.63 -7.10
N THR A 180 6.39 -10.60 -7.86
CA THR A 180 5.03 -10.05 -7.77
C THR A 180 4.01 -11.02 -8.35
N LEU A 181 3.02 -11.43 -7.54
CA LEU A 181 2.00 -12.44 -7.85
C LEU A 181 2.54 -13.80 -8.34
N HIS A 182 3.82 -14.10 -8.13
CA HIS A 182 4.36 -15.42 -8.41
C HIS A 182 3.71 -16.46 -7.49
N PRO A 183 3.20 -17.60 -7.99
CA PRO A 183 2.49 -18.59 -7.18
C PRO A 183 3.30 -19.08 -5.98
N GLU A 184 4.61 -19.25 -6.13
CA GLU A 184 5.51 -19.68 -5.05
C GLU A 184 5.62 -18.66 -3.91
N PHE A 185 5.40 -17.37 -4.17
CA PHE A 185 5.59 -16.30 -3.19
C PHE A 185 4.29 -15.62 -2.75
N ALA A 186 3.15 -16.06 -3.30
CA ALA A 186 1.83 -15.55 -2.94
C ALA A 186 1.35 -16.03 -1.56
N PHE A 187 1.85 -17.19 -1.09
CA PHE A 187 1.42 -17.84 0.16
C PHE A 187 2.59 -18.43 0.96
N LEU A 188 3.50 -17.56 1.39
CA LEU A 188 4.59 -17.95 2.27
C LEU A 188 4.09 -18.35 3.67
N PRO A 189 4.86 -19.11 4.46
CA PRO A 189 4.53 -19.36 5.87
C PRO A 189 4.40 -18.06 6.68
N ARG A 190 5.20 -17.05 6.34
CA ARG A 190 5.14 -15.72 6.93
C ARG A 190 5.66 -14.66 5.97
N LYS A 191 5.45 -13.39 6.34
CA LYS A 191 6.01 -12.23 5.63
C LYS A 191 7.52 -12.38 5.41
N PHE A 192 7.98 -12.06 4.21
CA PHE A 192 9.40 -12.00 3.87
C PHE A 192 9.77 -10.59 3.39
N LYS A 193 10.94 -10.08 3.78
CA LYS A 193 11.37 -8.70 3.48
C LYS A 193 12.72 -8.75 2.79
N ILE A 194 12.85 -7.99 1.70
CA ILE A 194 14.08 -7.87 0.92
C ILE A 194 14.49 -6.40 0.92
N ALA A 195 15.76 -6.14 1.17
CA ALA A 195 16.42 -4.85 1.00
C ALA A 195 17.66 -5.08 0.14
N ILE A 196 17.93 -4.18 -0.80
CA ILE A 196 19.10 -4.23 -1.68
C ILE A 196 19.83 -2.90 -1.53
N THR A 197 21.08 -2.97 -1.09
CA THR A 197 21.95 -1.80 -0.92
C THR A 197 23.11 -1.88 -1.90
N GLY A 198 23.42 -0.74 -2.51
CA GLY A 198 24.55 -0.54 -3.41
C GLY A 198 25.65 0.34 -2.82
N ALA A 199 25.38 1.01 -1.70
CA ALA A 199 26.30 1.88 -0.98
C ALA A 199 26.93 1.15 0.23
N ALA A 200 28.01 1.71 0.78
CA ALA A 200 28.63 1.19 2.00
C ALA A 200 27.89 1.66 3.26
N GLU A 201 27.30 2.86 3.21
CA GLU A 201 26.45 3.44 4.26
C GLU A 201 25.02 3.68 3.72
N ASP A 202 24.02 3.23 4.50
CA ASP A 202 22.56 3.42 4.33
C ASP A 202 22.03 4.21 5.53
#